data_AF-A0A6J5W6M2-F1
#
_entry.id   AF-A0A6J5W6M2-F1
#
_cell.length_a   1.000
_cell.length_b   1.000
_cell.length_c   1.000
_cell.angle_alpha   90.00
_cell.angle_beta   90.00
_cell.angle_gamma   90.00
#
_symmetry.space_group_name_H-M   'P 1'
#
loop_
_entity.id
_entity.type
_entity.pdbx_description
1 polymer ?
#
loop_
_entity_poly.entity_id
_entity_poly.type
_entity_poly.pdbx_seq_one_letter_code
_entity_poly.pdbx_strand_id
1 'polypeptide(L)' 'MCFVFVCGEDETVLSRQPAPGACPYCGGMVQAMDVESQWTFCFLPLYWKTRRKFYCTVCTRRLVVQ' A
#
# COMPACT_ATOMS: atom_id res chain seq x y z
N MET A 1 9.84 -35.60 6.47
CA MET A 1 9.01 -34.71 5.63
C MET A 1 9.24 -33.29 6.12
N CYS A 2 10.09 -32.51 5.46
CA CYS A 2 10.36 -31.13 5.84
C CYS A 2 9.38 -30.22 5.10
N PHE A 3 8.33 -29.74 5.77
CA PHE A 3 7.52 -28.64 5.26
C PHE A 3 8.34 -27.35 5.39
N VAL A 4 9.09 -27.04 4.34
CA VAL A 4 9.71 -25.72 4.19
C VAL A 4 8.56 -24.75 3.89
N PHE A 5 7.92 -24.23 4.93
CA PHE A 5 6.89 -23.21 4.79
C PHE A 5 7.55 -21.93 4.30
N VAL A 6 7.53 -21.73 2.99
CA VAL A 6 7.87 -20.44 2.38
C VAL A 6 6.66 -19.54 2.62
N CYS A 7 6.72 -18.76 3.72
CA CYS A 7 5.88 -17.58 3.92
C CYS A 7 6.47 -16.44 3.09
N GLY A 8 5.78 -16.03 2.04
CA GLY A 8 6.05 -14.81 1.30
C GLY A 8 4.97 -13.77 1.59
N GLU A 9 5.38 -12.53 1.89
CA GLU A 9 4.49 -11.38 1.84
C GLU A 9 4.91 -10.54 0.64
N ASP A 10 4.11 -10.55 -0.41
CA ASP A 10 4.33 -9.79 -1.62
C ASP A 10 3.53 -8.48 -1.54
N GLU A 11 4.23 -7.35 -1.41
CA GLU A 11 3.61 -6.02 -1.51
C GLU A 11 3.67 -5.52 -2.96
N THR A 12 2.53 -5.45 -3.64
CA THR A 12 2.40 -4.92 -4.99
C THR A 12 1.68 -3.58 -4.98
N VAL A 13 2.19 -2.60 -5.72
CA VAL A 13 1.51 -1.31 -5.88
C VAL A 13 0.51 -1.45 -7.02
N LEU A 14 -0.78 -1.43 -6.68
CA LEU A 14 -1.86 -1.68 -7.63
C LEU A 14 -2.21 -0.43 -8.42
N SER A 15 -2.22 0.73 -7.76
CA SER A 15 -2.48 1.99 -8.45
C SER A 15 -1.94 3.21 -7.71
N ARG A 16 -1.57 4.23 -8.48
CA ARG A 16 -1.25 5.57 -7.98
C ARG A 16 -2.27 6.53 -8.56
N GLN A 17 -3.23 6.97 -7.75
CA GLN A 17 -4.27 7.88 -8.16
C GLN A 17 -4.06 9.24 -7.48
N PRO A 18 -4.08 10.36 -8.21
CA PRO A 18 -4.12 11.68 -7.57
C PRO A 18 -5.44 11.80 -6.81
N ALA A 19 -5.36 12.09 -5.52
CA ALA A 19 -6.53 12.26 -4.67
C ALA A 19 -6.89 13.76 -4.62
N PRO A 20 -8.18 14.12 -4.79
CA PRO A 20 -8.62 15.48 -4.53
C PRO A 20 -8.49 15.76 -3.04
N GLY A 21 -7.53 16.60 -2.68
CA GLY A 21 -7.23 16.95 -1.31
C GLY A 21 -5.94 17.76 -1.24
N ALA A 22 -5.90 18.71 -0.32
CA ALA A 22 -4.70 19.47 0.00
C ALA A 22 -4.09 18.90 1.29
N CYS A 23 -2.77 18.74 1.32
CA CYS A 23 -2.07 18.37 2.54
C CYS A 23 -2.25 19.49 3.58
N PRO A 24 -2.73 19.22 4.80
CA PRO A 24 -2.97 20.24 5.83
C PRO A 24 -1.69 20.95 6.29
N TYR A 25 -0.51 20.39 5.99
CA TYR A 25 0.78 20.96 6.37
C TYR A 25 1.37 21.89 5.31
N CYS A 26 1.10 21.65 4.03
CA CYS A 26 1.81 22.32 2.94
C CYS A 26 0.91 22.78 1.79
N GLY A 27 -0.40 22.51 1.85
CA GLY A 27 -1.36 22.86 0.79
C GLY A 27 -1.17 22.11 -0.52
N GLY A 28 -0.15 21.25 -0.62
CA GLY A 28 0.19 20.50 -1.81
C GLY A 28 -0.78 19.36 -2.12
N MET A 29 -0.72 18.89 -3.36
CA MET A 29 -1.56 17.80 -3.85
C MET A 29 -1.29 16.49 -3.09
N VAL A 30 -2.36 15.73 -2.87
CA VAL A 30 -2.28 14.40 -2.26
C VAL A 30 -2.38 13.34 -3.34
N GLN A 31 -1.52 12.32 -3.25
CA GLN A 31 -1.53 11.14 -4.09
C GLN A 31 -1.98 9.94 -3.23
N ALA A 32 -3.06 9.29 -3.64
CA ALA A 32 -3.46 8.00 -3.13
C ALA A 32 -2.64 6.90 -3.82
N MET A 33 -2.09 6.01 -3.03
CA MET A 33 -1.31 4.87 -3.48
C MET A 33 -1.96 3.62 -2.90
N ASP A 34 -2.67 2.90 -3.75
CA ASP A 34 -3.30 1.64 -3.41
C ASP A 34 -2.26 0.53 -3.51
N VAL A 35 -1.88 -0.04 -2.36
CA VAL A 35 -0.92 -1.13 -2.21
C VAL A 35 -1.68 -2.38 -1.87
N GLU A 36 -1.55 -3.42 -2.67
CA GLU A 36 -2.07 -4.74 -2.36
C GLU A 36 -0.97 -5.57 -1.70
N SER A 37 -1.23 -6.06 -0.50
CA SER A 37 -0.35 -7.03 0.16
C SER A 37 -0.95 -8.41 -0.06
N GLN A 38 -0.27 -9.23 -0.83
CA GLN A 38 -0.61 -10.62 -1.09
C GLN A 38 0.19 -11.52 -0.16
N TRP A 39 -0.49 -12.34 0.62
CA TRP A 39 0.14 -13.35 1.46
C TRP A 39 0.17 -14.68 0.72
N THR A 40 1.36 -15.16 0.40
CA THR A 40 1.58 -16.45 -0.24
C THR A 40 2.16 -17.43 0.80
N PHE A 41 1.52 -18.57 0.93
CA PHE A 41 1.99 -19.64 1.83
C PHE A 41 2.07 -20.93 1.04
N CYS A 42 3.28 -21.49 0.95
CA CYS A 42 3.51 -22.72 0.17
C CYS A 42 2.99 -22.66 -1.27
N PHE A 43 3.14 -21.51 -1.95
CA PHE A 43 2.69 -21.24 -3.33
C PHE A 43 1.18 -21.03 -3.53
N LEU A 44 0.36 -21.06 -2.47
CA LEU A 44 -1.05 -20.68 -2.55
C LEU A 44 -1.24 -19.24 -2.08
N PRO A 45 -1.90 -18.37 -2.89
CA PRO A 45 -2.33 -17.05 -2.42
C PRO A 45 -3.42 -17.26 -1.37
N LEU A 46 -3.08 -17.07 -0.09
CA LEU A 46 -4.01 -17.25 1.02
C LEU A 46 -4.92 -16.03 1.19
N TYR A 47 -4.37 -14.83 0.99
CA TYR A 47 -5.06 -13.60 1.36
C TYR A 47 -4.54 -12.39 0.58
N TRP A 48 -5.46 -11.64 -0.04
CA TRP A 48 -5.18 -10.33 -0.60
C TRP A 48 -5.69 -9.23 0.33
N LYS A 49 -4.80 -8.32 0.70
CA LYS A 49 -5.11 -7.18 1.55
C LYS A 49 -4.81 -5.88 0.83
N THR A 50 -5.83 -5.20 0.34
CA THR A 50 -5.67 -3.87 -0.23
C THR A 50 -5.52 -2.84 0.90
N ARG A 51 -4.40 -2.12 0.89
CA ARG A 51 -4.04 -1.04 1.79
C ARG A 51 -3.91 0.24 1.00
N ARG A 52 -4.82 1.19 1.23
CA ARG A 52 -4.70 2.52 0.64
C ARG A 52 -3.77 3.39 1.50
N LYS A 53 -2.64 3.81 0.95
CA LYS A 53 -1.66 4.70 1.59
C LYS A 53 -1.76 6.07 0.89
N PHE A 54 -1.97 7.15 1.62
CA PHE A 54 -1.95 8.50 1.03
C PHE A 54 -0.59 9.15 1.27
N TYR A 55 -0.05 9.82 0.27
CA TYR A 55 1.21 10.54 0.32
C TYR A 55 1.05 11.93 -0.27
N CYS A 56 1.70 12.93 0.31
CA CYS A 56 1.77 14.24 -0.34
C CYS A 56 2.87 14.23 -1.41
N THR A 57 2.58 14.70 -2.63
CA THR A 57 3.58 14.76 -3.71
C THR A 57 4.67 15.80 -3.43
N VAL A 58 4.33 16.84 -2.68
CA VAL A 58 5.24 17.94 -2.34
C VAL A 58 6.09 17.59 -1.12
N CYS A 59 5.45 17.02 -0.11
CA CYS A 59 6.03 16.91 1.24
C CYS A 59 6.52 15.50 1.54
N THR A 60 6.23 14.54 0.63
CA THR A 60 6.49 13.09 0.70
C THR A 60 6.04 12.39 1.99
N ARG A 61 5.42 13.13 2.91
CA ARG A 61 4.85 12.64 4.15
C ARG A 61 3.64 11.77 3.85
N ARG A 62 3.58 10.66 4.57
CA ARG A 62 2.42 9.77 4.61
C ARG A 62 1.28 10.50 5.32
N LEU A 63 0.19 10.71 4.60
CA LEU A 63 -1.07 11.19 5.14
C LEU A 63 -1.85 9.95 5.60
N VAL A 64 -2.03 9.85 6.90
CA VAL A 64 -2.98 8.89 7.47
C VAL A 64 -4.28 9.66 7.61
N VAL A 65 -5.29 9.31 6.82
CA VAL A 65 -6.65 9.77 7.09
C VAL A 65 -7.03 9.10 8.41
N GLN A 66 -7.08 9.88 9.50
CA GLN A 66 -7.60 9.42 10.79
C GLN A 66 -9.11 9.19 10.71
#